data_AF-A0A7C5DJM5-F1
#
_entry.id   AF-A0A7C5DJM5-F1
#
_cell.length_a   1.000
_cell.length_b   1.000
_cell.length_c   1.000
_cell.angle_alpha   90.00
_cell.angle_beta   90.00
_cell.angle_gamma   90.00
#
_symmetry.space_group_name_H-M   'P 1'
#
loop_
_entity.id
_entity.type
_entity.pdbx_description
1 polymer ?
#
loop_
_entity_poly.entity_id
_entity_poly.type
_entity_poly.pdbx_seq_one_letter_code
_entity_poly.pdbx_strand_id
1 'polypeptide(L)' 'MLAVRGIYKNGKLILNEKIRLPKFMKVIVTFLDDIQEKNNNIIDINQFSFVQAQKILEDYKGSLSDSVINERKSEL' A
#
# COMPACT_ATOMS: atom_id res chain seq x y z
N MET A 1 28.42 -17.57 -15.20
CA MET A 1 27.79 -16.27 -14.84
C MET A 1 27.51 -16.29 -13.35
N LEU A 2 28.01 -15.31 -12.59
CA LEU A 2 27.66 -15.16 -11.18
C LEU A 2 26.38 -14.32 -11.09
N ALA A 3 25.28 -14.92 -10.67
CA ALA A 3 24.02 -14.22 -10.46
C ALA A 3 23.92 -13.82 -8.98
N VAL A 4 23.73 -12.52 -8.73
CA VAL A 4 23.63 -11.99 -7.37
C VAL A 4 22.21 -11.49 -7.17
N ARG A 5 21.57 -11.95 -6.10
CA ARG A 5 20.21 -11.53 -5.74
C ARG A 5 20.26 -10.35 -4.79
N GLY A 6 19.31 -9.45 -4.95
CA GLY A 6 19.15 -8.28 -4.12
C GLY A 6 17.78 -7.65 -4.29
N ILE A 7 17.48 -6.72 -3.39
CA ILE A 7 16.25 -5.94 -3.41
C ILE A 7 16.56 -4.60 -4.06
N TYR A 8 15.76 -4.22 -5.06
CA TYR A 8 15.81 -2.88 -5.63
C TYR A 8 14.78 -1.97 -4.95
N LYS A 9 15.22 -0.81 -4.46
CA LYS A 9 14.33 0.19 -3.86
C LYS A 9 14.82 1.60 -4.19
N ASN A 10 14.00 2.39 -4.88
CA ASN A 10 14.24 3.81 -5.17
C ASN A 10 15.63 4.11 -5.77
N GLY A 11 16.04 3.37 -6.79
CA GLY A 11 17.34 3.56 -7.44
C GLY A 11 18.54 2.94 -6.72
N LYS A 12 18.33 2.26 -5.59
CA LYS A 12 19.38 1.55 -4.84
C LYS A 12 19.17 0.03 -4.92
N LEU A 13 20.24 -0.70 -5.24
CA LEU A 13 20.28 -2.15 -5.19
C LEU A 13 20.94 -2.59 -3.87
N ILE A 14 20.19 -3.29 -3.03
CA ILE A 14 20.66 -3.85 -1.76
C ILE A 14 20.92 -5.34 -1.98
N LEU A 15 22.19 -5.74 -1.98
CA LEU A 15 22.57 -7.14 -2.15
C LEU A 15 22.33 -7.92 -0.87
N ASN A 16 21.79 -9.14 -0.99
CA ASN A 16 21.54 -9.99 0.18
C ASN A 16 22.84 -10.50 0.81
N GLU A 17 23.89 -10.66 0.00
CA GLU A 17 25.18 -11.17 0.43
C GLU A 17 26.29 -10.17 0.08
N LYS A 18 27.31 -10.10 0.95
CA LYS A 18 28.51 -9.30 0.68
C LYS A 18 29.40 -10.03 -0.30
N ILE A 19 29.60 -9.42 -1.47
CA ILE A 19 30.52 -9.95 -2.49
C ILE A 19 31.77 -9.08 -2.52
N ARG A 20 32.93 -9.73 -2.41
CA ARG A 20 34.23 -9.08 -2.58
C ARG A 20 34.60 -9.09 -4.06
N LEU A 21 34.47 -7.95 -4.71
CA LEU A 21 34.91 -7.77 -6.09
C LEU A 21 36.33 -7.18 -6.06
N PRO A 22 37.31 -7.82 -6.72
CA PRO A 22 38.70 -7.38 -6.68
C PRO A 22 38.93 -6.07 -7.45
N LYS A 23 38.00 -5.68 -8.33
CA LYS A 23 38.08 -4.52 -9.22
C LYS A 23 36.68 -4.00 -9.53
N PHE A 24 36.58 -2.72 -9.90
CA PHE A 24 35.35 -2.15 -10.46
C PHE A 24 34.99 -2.85 -11.77
N MET A 25 33.72 -3.18 -11.94
CA MET A 25 33.22 -3.90 -13.11
C MET A 25 31.85 -3.41 -13.53
N LYS A 26 31.57 -3.49 -14.83
CA LYS A 26 30.23 -3.24 -15.37
C LYS A 26 29.31 -4.40 -14.99
N VAL A 27 28.08 -4.09 -14.64
CA VAL A 27 27.07 -5.09 -14.25
C VAL A 27 25.81 -4.89 -15.09
N ILE A 28 25.12 -6.00 -15.35
CA ILE A 28 23.79 -6.00 -15.95
C ILE A 28 22.81 -6.30 -14.83
N VAL A 29 21.79 -5.47 -14.68
CA VAL A 29 20.74 -5.64 -13.69
C VAL A 29 19.49 -6.17 -14.39
N THR A 30 19.02 -7.34 -13.96
CA THR A 30 17.77 -7.92 -14.43
C THR A 30 16.76 -7.89 -13.29
N PHE A 31 15.64 -7.21 -13.51
CA PHE A 31 14.51 -7.23 -12.59
C PHE A 31 13.71 -8.50 -12.85
N LEU A 32 13.49 -9.29 -11.80
CA LEU A 32 12.56 -10.41 -11.83
C LEU A 32 11.18 -9.90 -11.48
N ASP A 33 10.13 -10.46 -12.09
CA ASP A 33 8.75 -10.06 -11.83
C ASP A 33 8.44 -10.04 -10.33
N ASP A 34 7.65 -9.04 -9.90
CA ASP A 34 7.34 -8.83 -8.50
C ASP A 34 6.79 -10.11 -7.87
N ILE A 35 7.39 -10.52 -6.75
CA ILE A 35 6.63 -11.24 -5.74
C ILE A 35 5.57 -10.22 -5.34
N GLN A 36 4.34 -10.38 -5.84
CA GLN A 36 3.25 -9.50 -5.42
C GLN A 36 3.27 -9.50 -3.89
N GLU A 37 3.73 -8.40 -3.29
CA GLU A 37 3.40 -8.11 -1.91
C GLU A 37 1.89 -8.09 -1.95
N LYS A 38 1.26 -9.18 -1.50
CA LYS A 38 -0.16 -9.18 -1.22
C LYS A 38 -0.33 -8.02 -0.27
N ASN A 39 -0.76 -6.87 -0.79
CA ASN A 39 -1.32 -5.81 0.00
C ASN A 39 -2.55 -6.45 0.63
N ASN A 40 -2.33 -7.08 1.79
CA ASN A 40 -3.33 -7.65 2.65
C ASN A 40 -4.09 -6.49 3.32
N ASN A 41 -4.51 -5.49 2.53
CA ASN A 41 -5.60 -4.60 2.89
C ASN A 41 -6.91 -5.40 2.77
N ILE A 42 -6.93 -6.60 3.34
CA ILE A 42 -8.15 -7.31 3.65
C ILE A 42 -8.74 -6.48 4.77
N ILE A 43 -9.69 -5.63 4.39
CA ILE A 43 -10.53 -4.90 5.31
C ILE A 43 -11.18 -5.95 6.22
N ASP A 44 -10.71 -6.04 7.46
CA ASP A 44 -11.22 -7.01 8.42
C ASP A 44 -12.60 -6.56 8.86
N ILE A 45 -13.64 -7.27 8.39
CA ILE A 45 -15.04 -6.97 8.70
C ILE A 45 -15.28 -6.94 10.22
N ASN A 46 -14.47 -7.67 11.00
CA ASN A 46 -14.59 -7.71 12.45
C ASN A 46 -14.10 -6.43 13.15
N GLN A 47 -13.37 -5.56 12.44
CA GLN A 47 -13.01 -4.23 12.94
C GLN A 47 -14.18 -3.24 12.86
N PHE A 48 -15.24 -3.55 12.12
CA PHE A 48 -16.45 -2.71 12.05
C PHE A 48 -17.40 -3.08 13.18
N SER A 49 -17.45 -2.24 14.21
CA SER A 49 -18.41 -2.38 15.29
C SER A 49 -19.52 -1.33 15.18
N PHE A 50 -20.76 -1.79 14.99
CA PHE A 50 -21.95 -0.94 14.99
C PHE A 50 -22.08 -0.11 16.27
N VAL A 51 -21.73 -0.70 17.42
CA VAL A 51 -21.80 -0.02 18.72
C VAL A 51 -20.78 1.12 18.81
N GLN A 52 -19.58 0.94 18.27
CA GLN A 52 -18.58 2.01 18.24
C GLN A 52 -19.01 3.15 17.29
N ALA A 53 -19.54 2.80 16.12
CA ALA A 53 -20.08 3.78 15.18
C ALA A 53 -21.24 4.58 15.80
N GLN A 54 -22.14 3.92 16.53
CA GLN A 54 -23.26 4.58 17.22
C GLN A 54 -22.78 5.59 18.26
N LYS A 55 -21.77 5.25 19.07
CA LYS A 55 -21.16 6.19 20.05
C LYS A 55 -20.49 7.38 19.38
N ILE A 56 -19.74 7.15 18.30
CA ILE A 56 -19.07 8.23 17.56
C ILE A 56 -20.11 9.21 16.97
N LEU A 57 -21.28 8.71 16.59
CA LEU A 57 -22.34 9.49 15.96
C LEU A 57 -23.39 10.04 16.95
N GLU A 58 -23.22 9.85 18.25
CA GLU A 58 -24.21 10.24 19.26
C GLU A 58 -24.53 11.75 19.23
N ASP A 59 -23.51 12.57 18.99
CA ASP A 59 -23.65 14.03 18.88
C ASP A 59 -23.89 14.54 17.46
N TYR A 60 -23.89 13.64 16.46
CA TYR A 60 -24.06 14.02 15.06
C TYR A 60 -25.54 14.24 14.73
N LYS A 61 -25.90 15.49 14.43
CA LYS A 61 -27.28 15.90 14.12
C LYS A 61 -27.62 15.89 12.62
N GLY A 62 -26.73 15.39 11.77
CA GLY A 62 -26.94 15.37 10.33
C GLY A 62 -27.71 14.13 9.88
N SER A 63 -28.46 14.27 8.80
CA SER A 63 -29.11 13.15 8.11
C SER A 63 -28.33 12.79 6.85
N LEU A 64 -28.15 11.49 6.60
CA LEU A 64 -27.60 11.00 5.33
C LEU A 64 -28.45 11.52 4.15
N SER A 65 -29.78 11.56 4.32
CA SER A 65 -30.71 12.02 3.30
C SER A 65 -30.44 13.48 2.90
N ASP A 66 -30.15 14.35 3.87
CA ASP A 66 -29.89 15.76 3.59
C ASP A 66 -28.59 15.93 2.78
N SER A 67 -27.55 15.17 3.14
CA SER A 67 -26.28 15.14 2.41
C SER A 67 -26.47 14.69 0.95
N VAL A 68 -27.23 13.60 0.74
CA VAL A 68 -27.53 13.09 -0.62
C VAL A 68 -28.35 14.08 -1.44
N ILE A 69 -29.34 14.75 -0.82
CA ILE A 69 -30.14 15.78 -1.49
C ILE A 69 -29.25 16.95 -1.93
N ASN A 70 -28.35 17.40 -1.06
CA ASN A 70 -27.43 18.51 -1.36
C ASN A 70 -26.44 18.16 -2.46
N GLU A 71 -25.89 16.94 -2.45
CA GLU A 71 -25.03 16.42 -3.52
C GLU A 71 -25.74 16.50 -4.88
N ARG A 72 -26.96 15.96 -4.98
CA ARG A 72 -27.74 15.99 -6.24
C ARG A 72 -28.15 17.39 -6.68
N LYS A 73 -28.38 18.31 -5.75
CA LYS A 73 -28.65 19.71 -6.08
C LYS A 73 -27.42 20.44 -6.62
N SER A 74 -26.22 20.04 -6.21
CA SER A 74 -24.97 20.66 -6.67
C SER A 74 -24.51 20.20 -8.05
N GLU A 75 -25.06 19.09 -8.54
CA GLU A 75 -24.76 18.52 -9.87
C GLU A 75 -25.67 19.06 -11.00
N LEU A 76 -26.65 19.92 -10.67
CA LEU A 76 -27.57 20.60 -11.59
C LEU A 76 -27.16 22.05 -11.82
#